data_AF-W9NA04-F1
#
_entry.id   AF-W9NA04-F1
#
_cell.length_a   1.000
_cell.length_b   1.000
_cell.length_c   1.000
_cell.angle_alpha   90.00
_cell.angle_beta   90.00
_cell.angle_gamma   90.00
#
_symmetry.space_group_name_H-M   'P 1'
#
loop_
_entity.id
_entity.type
_entity.pdbx_description
1 polymer ?
#
loop_
_entity_poly.entity_id
_entity_poly.type
_entity_poly.pdbx_seq_one_letter_code
_entity_poly.pdbx_strand_id
1 'polypeptide(L)'
;MATEDFEDGRASSSLLVYFSAVRGLSRPRGDEYLRPHQFTPVLSRLIYCTRLIFLERIVPRFAHAHIGLSARPLYGQLQMLKEVRAEKMCDGAMSPLGEFLSLLAYGRALHRTEGPVYHFHWSEDGEVLSWDGNAYLSMTSFRGLAREALGQATKQSRRLMYEWESLDPNFNSIRDRLSMATANYSFVTDSTNRISDAYLELLMKACTSPVDGLLKPQGPGQSVWDSKAAQAYLDAHETHLKSLMLVLTRLQGLEAWVSMEEECFPLLDTIKRD
;
A
#
# COMPACT_ATOMS: atom_id res chain seq x y z
N MET A 1 19.43 -28.08 -27.05
CA MET A 1 18.78 -26.96 -26.35
C MET A 1 17.29 -27.16 -26.13
N ALA A 2 16.39 -26.93 -27.10
CA ALA A 2 14.94 -27.02 -26.84
C ALA A 2 14.43 -28.43 -26.46
N THR A 3 15.16 -29.48 -26.84
CA THR A 3 14.84 -30.89 -26.58
C THR A 3 15.68 -31.51 -25.47
N GLU A 4 16.54 -30.73 -24.79
CA GLU A 4 17.39 -31.22 -23.70
C GLU A 4 16.55 -31.81 -22.57
N ASP A 5 17.00 -32.95 -22.05
CA ASP A 5 16.48 -33.53 -20.82
C ASP A 5 17.10 -32.86 -19.60
N PHE A 6 16.35 -32.86 -18.51
CA PHE A 6 16.84 -32.37 -17.23
C PHE A 6 17.73 -33.41 -16.57
N GLU A 7 18.92 -32.99 -16.14
CA GLU A 7 19.84 -33.80 -15.35
C GLU A 7 19.33 -33.86 -13.91
N ASP A 8 19.17 -35.07 -13.36
CA ASP A 8 18.57 -35.32 -12.03
C ASP A 8 17.21 -34.63 -11.82
N GLY A 9 16.46 -34.43 -12.90
CA GLY A 9 15.17 -33.73 -12.89
C GLY A 9 15.26 -32.24 -12.55
N ARG A 10 16.44 -31.63 -12.60
CA ARG A 10 16.63 -30.20 -12.32
C ARG A 10 16.46 -29.38 -13.59
N ALA A 11 15.43 -28.55 -13.64
CA ALA A 11 15.19 -27.68 -14.80
C ALA A 11 16.38 -26.75 -15.12
N SER A 12 17.09 -26.29 -14.09
CA SER A 12 18.28 -25.42 -14.23
C SER A 12 19.46 -26.07 -14.95
N SER A 13 19.46 -27.40 -15.16
CA SER A 13 20.52 -28.07 -15.93
C SER A 13 20.41 -27.78 -17.42
N SER A 14 19.21 -27.43 -17.93
CA SER A 14 19.07 -27.03 -19.33
C SER A 14 19.52 -25.59 -19.52
N LEU A 15 20.35 -25.38 -20.55
CA LEU A 15 20.85 -24.06 -20.91
C LEU A 15 19.73 -23.08 -21.23
N LEU A 16 18.62 -23.54 -21.81
CA LEU A 16 17.51 -22.68 -22.20
C LEU A 16 16.73 -22.19 -20.96
N VAL A 17 16.54 -23.06 -19.96
CA VAL A 17 15.92 -22.69 -18.67
C VAL A 17 16.84 -21.74 -17.90
N TYR A 18 18.13 -22.06 -17.82
CA TYR A 18 19.12 -21.16 -17.21
C TYR A 18 19.12 -19.77 -17.85
N PHE A 19 19.15 -19.70 -19.18
CA PHE A 19 19.06 -18.45 -19.92
C PHE A 19 17.78 -17.67 -19.58
N SER A 20 16.64 -18.35 -19.48
CA SER A 20 15.38 -17.70 -19.09
C SER A 20 15.43 -17.10 -17.68
N ALA A 21 16.11 -17.77 -16.74
CA ALA A 21 16.27 -17.28 -15.38
C ALA A 21 17.13 -16.01 -15.35
N VAL A 22 18.23 -15.96 -16.11
CA VAL A 22 19.05 -14.74 -16.28
C VAL A 22 18.25 -13.60 -16.89
N ARG A 23 17.32 -13.90 -17.81
CA ARG A 23 16.38 -12.91 -18.37
C ARG A 23 15.35 -12.39 -17.35
N GLY A 24 15.24 -13.02 -16.19
CA GLY A 24 14.42 -12.60 -15.06
C GLY A 24 15.11 -11.60 -14.13
N LEU A 25 16.34 -11.18 -14.42
CA LEU A 25 17.04 -10.14 -13.65
C LEU A 25 16.72 -8.73 -14.19
N SER A 26 16.72 -7.75 -13.28
CA SER A 26 16.57 -6.32 -13.58
C SER A 26 17.69 -5.84 -14.51
N ARG A 27 17.49 -4.72 -15.20
CA ARG A 27 18.52 -4.08 -16.03
C ARG A 27 18.76 -2.66 -15.55
N PRO A 28 19.99 -2.13 -15.68
CA PRO A 28 21.18 -2.78 -16.24
C PRO A 28 21.97 -3.64 -15.25
N ARG A 29 21.75 -3.46 -13.93
CA ARG A 29 22.60 -4.02 -12.87
C ARG A 29 22.29 -5.47 -12.50
N GLY A 30 21.06 -5.94 -12.70
CA GLY A 30 20.68 -7.32 -12.36
C GLY A 30 20.67 -7.61 -10.86
N ASP A 31 20.49 -6.57 -10.05
CA ASP A 31 20.42 -6.61 -8.59
C ASP A 31 19.06 -7.08 -8.06
N GLU A 32 18.01 -6.99 -8.88
CA GLU A 32 16.65 -7.36 -8.51
C GLU A 32 16.06 -8.39 -9.47
N TYR A 33 15.06 -9.13 -9.00
CA TYR A 33 14.25 -10.01 -9.85
C TYR A 33 13.08 -9.22 -10.47
N LEU A 34 12.82 -9.47 -11.76
CA LEU A 34 11.68 -8.91 -12.46
C LEU A 34 10.37 -9.38 -11.81
N ARG A 35 9.44 -8.43 -11.68
CA ARG A 35 8.08 -8.73 -11.22
C ARG A 35 7.35 -9.64 -12.24
N PRO A 36 6.38 -10.46 -11.82
CA PRO A 36 5.55 -11.30 -12.68
C PRO A 36 5.00 -10.60 -13.93
N HIS A 37 4.52 -9.36 -13.80
CA HIS A 37 4.00 -8.60 -14.94
C HIS A 37 5.07 -8.27 -16.00
N GLN A 38 6.34 -8.19 -15.61
CA GLN A 38 7.47 -7.90 -16.49
C GLN A 38 8.11 -9.18 -17.03
N PHE A 39 8.12 -10.26 -16.24
CA PHE A 39 8.76 -11.51 -16.62
C PHE A 39 7.86 -12.43 -17.47
N THR A 40 6.55 -12.45 -17.23
CA THR A 40 5.62 -13.29 -18.02
C THR A 40 5.59 -12.97 -19.53
N PRO A 41 5.77 -11.72 -19.99
CA PRO A 41 5.99 -11.42 -21.41
C PRO A 41 7.33 -11.93 -21.97
N VAL A 42 8.37 -12.05 -21.13
CA VAL A 42 9.66 -12.66 -21.52
C VAL A 42 9.45 -14.16 -21.76
N LEU A 43 8.83 -14.85 -20.81
CA LEU A 43 8.48 -16.27 -20.95
C LEU A 43 7.60 -16.54 -22.17
N SER A 44 6.60 -15.69 -22.41
CA SER A 44 5.70 -15.82 -23.58
C SER A 44 6.45 -15.78 -24.91
N ARG A 45 7.46 -14.90 -25.03
CA ARG A 45 8.33 -14.83 -26.22
C ARG A 45 9.20 -16.07 -26.36
N LEU A 46 9.79 -16.56 -25.27
CA LEU A 46 10.59 -17.78 -25.27
C LEU A 46 9.74 -19.00 -25.67
N ILE A 47 8.54 -19.14 -25.11
CA ILE A 47 7.58 -20.19 -25.49
C ILE A 47 7.28 -20.15 -26.99
N TYR A 48 7.02 -18.95 -27.52
CA TYR A 48 6.75 -18.77 -28.95
C TYR A 48 7.93 -19.21 -29.82
N CYS A 49 9.14 -18.71 -29.54
CA CYS A 49 10.34 -19.08 -30.28
C CYS A 49 10.63 -20.58 -30.20
N THR A 50 10.53 -21.18 -29.01
CA THR A 50 10.77 -22.61 -28.81
C THR A 50 9.75 -23.45 -29.59
N ARG A 51 8.47 -23.06 -29.63
CA ARG A 51 7.45 -23.74 -30.46
C ARG A 51 7.77 -23.68 -31.95
N LEU A 52 8.25 -22.56 -32.47
CA LEU A 52 8.68 -22.46 -33.87
C LEU A 52 9.84 -23.41 -34.17
N ILE A 53 10.83 -23.49 -33.27
CA ILE A 53 11.95 -24.43 -33.41
C ILE A 53 11.47 -25.88 -33.41
N PHE A 54 10.54 -26.25 -32.52
CA PHE A 54 9.93 -27.58 -32.53
C PHE A 54 9.21 -27.89 -33.84
N LEU A 55 8.40 -26.95 -34.35
CA LEU A 55 7.70 -27.14 -35.62
C LEU A 55 8.69 -27.31 -36.78
N GLU A 56 9.76 -26.52 -36.83
CA GLU A 56 10.78 -26.66 -37.86
C GLU A 56 11.56 -27.97 -37.75
N ARG A 57 11.75 -28.48 -36.53
CA ARG A 57 12.45 -29.76 -36.31
C ARG A 57 11.59 -30.98 -36.65
N ILE A 58 10.30 -30.96 -36.29
CA ILE A 58 9.41 -32.14 -36.40
C ILE A 58 8.70 -32.16 -37.76
N VAL A 59 8.23 -31.01 -38.24
CA VAL A 59 7.43 -30.87 -39.46
C VAL A 59 7.98 -29.77 -40.38
N PRO A 60 9.28 -29.81 -40.74
CA PRO A 60 9.89 -28.81 -41.62
C PRO A 60 9.15 -28.76 -42.95
N ARG A 61 8.85 -27.56 -43.44
CA ARG A 61 8.18 -27.42 -44.75
C ARG A 61 9.11 -27.85 -45.89
N PHE A 62 10.39 -27.54 -45.78
CA PHE A 62 11.42 -27.81 -46.78
C PHE A 62 12.54 -28.66 -46.16
N ALA A 63 13.27 -29.41 -46.99
CA ALA A 63 14.40 -30.18 -46.50
C ALA A 63 15.57 -29.25 -46.16
N HIS A 64 16.21 -29.48 -45.01
CA HIS A 64 17.44 -28.81 -44.59
C HIS A 64 18.62 -29.77 -44.76
N ALA A 65 19.18 -29.81 -45.96
CA ALA A 65 20.27 -30.72 -46.31
C ALA A 65 21.50 -30.57 -45.39
N HIS A 66 21.79 -29.34 -44.96
CA HIS A 66 22.95 -29.01 -44.12
C HIS A 66 22.91 -29.60 -42.70
N ILE A 67 21.72 -29.96 -42.19
CA ILE A 67 21.51 -30.59 -40.88
C ILE A 67 20.80 -31.94 -40.98
N GLY A 68 20.71 -32.50 -42.19
CA GLY A 68 20.13 -33.82 -42.44
C GLY A 68 18.64 -33.94 -42.12
N LEU A 69 17.87 -32.84 -42.21
CA LEU A 69 16.42 -32.89 -42.02
C LEU A 69 15.68 -33.00 -43.34
N SER A 70 14.91 -34.06 -43.51
CA SER A 70 14.00 -34.21 -44.65
C SER A 70 12.79 -33.29 -44.51
N ALA A 71 12.21 -32.87 -45.64
CA ALA A 71 10.93 -32.17 -45.64
C ALA A 71 9.84 -33.06 -45.06
N ARG A 72 8.84 -32.45 -44.43
CA ARG A 72 7.67 -33.16 -43.89
C ARG A 72 6.96 -33.96 -44.99
N PRO A 73 6.41 -35.14 -44.67
CA PRO A 73 5.55 -35.89 -45.59
C PRO A 73 4.27 -35.10 -45.94
N LEU A 74 3.61 -35.49 -47.03
CA LEU A 74 2.34 -34.89 -47.48
C LEU A 74 1.19 -35.12 -46.47
N TYR A 75 1.24 -36.21 -45.71
CA TYR A 75 0.22 -36.59 -44.73
C TYR A 75 0.88 -37.07 -43.42
N GLY A 76 0.12 -37.13 -42.33
CA GLY A 76 0.59 -37.68 -41.05
C GLY A 76 1.33 -36.69 -40.13
N GLN A 77 1.36 -35.39 -40.48
CA GLN A 77 2.09 -34.38 -39.71
C GLN A 77 1.59 -34.24 -38.27
N LEU A 78 0.27 -34.39 -38.06
CA LEU A 78 -0.32 -34.36 -36.73
C LEU A 78 0.17 -35.51 -35.85
N GLN A 79 0.36 -36.71 -36.42
CA GLN A 79 0.80 -37.88 -35.66
C GLN A 79 2.25 -37.69 -35.20
N MET A 80 3.13 -37.23 -36.09
CA MET A 80 4.52 -36.88 -35.73
C MET A 80 4.59 -35.80 -34.64
N LEU A 81 3.71 -34.78 -34.71
CA LEU A 81 3.63 -33.76 -33.66
C LEU A 81 3.14 -34.33 -32.32
N LYS A 82 2.15 -35.21 -32.33
CA LYS A 82 1.60 -35.81 -31.11
C LYS A 82 2.63 -36.61 -30.33
N GLU A 83 3.50 -37.34 -31.04
CA GLU A 83 4.56 -38.15 -30.43
C GLU A 83 5.51 -37.30 -29.57
N VAL A 84 5.94 -36.15 -30.08
CA VAL A 84 6.87 -35.26 -29.34
C VAL A 84 6.13 -34.34 -28.36
N ARG A 85 4.86 -33.99 -28.65
CA ARG A 85 4.12 -32.99 -27.89
C ARG A 85 3.98 -33.36 -26.41
N ALA A 86 3.58 -34.59 -26.12
CA ALA A 86 3.33 -35.03 -24.75
C ALA A 86 4.61 -35.03 -23.91
N GLU A 87 5.73 -35.43 -24.53
CA GLU A 87 7.01 -35.58 -23.87
C GLU A 87 7.74 -34.24 -23.67
N LYS A 88 7.62 -33.30 -24.62
CA LYS A 88 8.50 -32.11 -24.68
C LYS A 88 7.80 -30.76 -24.80
N MET A 89 6.48 -30.70 -24.99
CA MET A 89 5.78 -29.44 -25.28
C MET A 89 4.59 -29.12 -24.37
N CYS A 90 4.25 -30.01 -23.45
CA CYS A 90 3.15 -29.85 -22.50
C CYS A 90 3.64 -29.32 -21.16
N ASP A 91 2.75 -28.68 -20.41
CA ASP A 91 2.99 -28.32 -19.01
C ASP A 91 3.24 -29.60 -18.18
N GLY A 92 4.19 -29.53 -17.24
CA GLY A 92 4.66 -30.69 -16.46
C GLY A 92 5.59 -31.66 -17.20
N ALA A 93 5.89 -31.42 -18.49
CA ALA A 93 6.95 -32.14 -19.18
C ALA A 93 8.33 -31.76 -18.61
N MET A 94 9.21 -32.75 -18.41
CA MET A 94 10.60 -32.55 -17.98
C MET A 94 11.48 -32.00 -19.11
N SER A 95 11.09 -30.83 -19.62
CA SER A 95 11.66 -30.18 -20.78
C SER A 95 11.61 -28.66 -20.62
N PRO A 96 12.48 -27.89 -21.31
CA PRO A 96 12.50 -26.44 -21.19
C PRO A 96 11.16 -25.77 -21.51
N LEU A 97 10.43 -26.28 -22.51
CA LEU A 97 9.12 -25.73 -22.87
C LEU A 97 8.06 -26.05 -21.82
N GLY A 98 8.10 -27.23 -21.22
CA GLY A 98 7.23 -27.58 -20.08
C GLY A 98 7.46 -26.64 -18.91
N GLU A 99 8.72 -26.44 -18.51
CA GLU A 99 9.10 -25.52 -17.45
C GLU A 99 8.64 -24.07 -17.72
N PHE A 100 8.80 -23.57 -18.95
CA PHE A 100 8.31 -22.23 -19.29
C PHE A 100 6.80 -22.09 -19.16
N LEU A 101 6.04 -23.13 -19.51
CA LEU A 101 4.58 -23.13 -19.35
C LEU A 101 4.21 -23.13 -17.87
N SER A 102 4.88 -23.94 -17.04
CA SER A 102 4.69 -23.97 -15.59
C SER A 102 5.00 -22.62 -14.95
N LEU A 103 6.16 -22.01 -15.29
CA LEU A 103 6.55 -20.68 -14.81
C LEU A 103 5.60 -19.58 -15.27
N LEU A 104 5.09 -19.65 -16.51
CA LEU A 104 4.12 -18.68 -17.01
C LEU A 104 2.77 -18.81 -16.27
N ALA A 105 2.31 -20.04 -16.00
CA ALA A 105 1.09 -20.28 -15.23
C ALA A 105 1.24 -19.75 -13.79
N TYR A 106 2.37 -20.05 -13.15
CA TYR A 106 2.71 -19.53 -11.82
C TYR A 106 2.76 -18.00 -11.80
N GLY A 107 3.49 -17.37 -12.72
CA GLY A 107 3.59 -15.92 -12.82
C GLY A 107 2.25 -15.23 -13.07
N ARG A 108 1.36 -15.83 -13.87
CA ARG A 108 -0.01 -15.31 -14.08
C ARG A 108 -0.86 -15.40 -12.82
N ALA A 109 -0.73 -16.47 -12.04
CA ALA A 109 -1.42 -16.60 -10.76
C ALA A 109 -0.91 -15.55 -9.76
N LEU A 110 0.41 -15.36 -9.68
CA LEU A 110 1.03 -14.37 -8.80
C LEU A 110 0.67 -12.94 -9.21
N HIS A 111 0.65 -12.63 -10.50
CA HIS A 111 0.27 -11.30 -11.01
C HIS A 111 -1.12 -10.86 -10.52
N ARG A 112 -2.08 -11.79 -10.38
CA ARG A 112 -3.42 -11.47 -9.84
C ARG A 112 -3.40 -11.05 -8.37
N THR A 113 -2.35 -11.38 -7.64
CA THR A 113 -2.18 -11.01 -6.23
C THR A 113 -1.38 -9.72 -6.03
N GLU A 114 -0.71 -9.20 -7.06
CA GLU A 114 0.16 -8.02 -6.96
C GLU A 114 -0.62 -6.68 -6.84
N GLY A 115 -1.95 -6.70 -6.86
CA GLY A 115 -2.78 -5.49 -6.80
C GLY A 115 -2.63 -4.61 -8.05
N PRO A 116 -3.44 -3.55 -8.18
CA PRO A 116 -3.27 -2.57 -9.24
C PRO A 116 -1.92 -1.87 -9.10
N VAL A 117 -1.17 -1.73 -10.21
CA VAL A 117 0.01 -0.86 -10.23
C VAL A 117 -0.47 0.58 -10.29
N TYR A 118 -0.56 1.24 -9.14
CA TYR A 118 -0.85 2.67 -9.08
C TYR A 118 0.38 3.45 -9.55
N HIS A 119 0.24 4.16 -10.68
CA HIS A 119 1.25 5.08 -11.15
C HIS A 119 0.94 6.46 -10.60
N PHE A 120 1.81 6.93 -9.70
CA PHE A 120 1.78 8.28 -9.18
C PHE A 120 2.72 9.16 -10.01
N HIS A 121 2.24 10.34 -10.38
CA HIS A 121 3.00 11.34 -11.10
C HIS A 121 2.97 12.65 -10.32
N TRP A 122 4.15 13.21 -10.05
CA TRP A 122 4.28 14.55 -9.52
C TRP A 122 4.42 15.55 -10.68
N SER A 123 3.77 16.71 -10.56
CA SER A 123 4.05 17.84 -11.43
C SER A 123 5.49 18.32 -11.24
N GLU A 124 6.05 19.01 -12.24
CA GLU A 124 7.46 19.44 -12.21
C GLU A 124 7.78 20.37 -11.03
N ASP A 125 6.80 21.16 -10.61
CA ASP A 125 6.84 22.07 -9.46
C ASP A 125 6.61 21.36 -8.11
N GLY A 126 6.28 20.07 -8.10
CA GLY A 126 6.01 19.30 -6.89
C GLY A 126 4.68 19.64 -6.19
N GLU A 127 3.84 20.48 -6.79
CA GLU A 127 2.61 20.98 -6.14
C GLU A 127 1.38 20.10 -6.41
N VAL A 128 1.42 19.17 -7.36
CA VAL A 128 0.29 18.31 -7.73
C VAL A 128 0.73 16.86 -7.87
N LEU A 129 0.06 15.97 -7.12
CA LEU A 129 0.15 14.53 -7.25
C LEU A 129 -1.03 14.02 -8.09
N SER A 130 -0.78 13.31 -9.18
CA SER A 130 -1.82 12.71 -10.03
C SER A 130 -1.69 11.19 -10.12
N TRP A 131 -2.82 10.50 -10.25
CA TRP A 131 -2.89 9.05 -10.45
C TRP A 131 -4.12 8.68 -11.29
N ASP A 132 -4.10 7.48 -11.88
CA ASP A 132 -5.21 6.92 -12.67
C ASP A 132 -5.76 7.85 -13.78
N GLY A 133 -4.90 8.71 -14.33
CA GLY A 133 -5.19 9.60 -15.46
C GLY A 133 -6.11 10.79 -15.18
N ASN A 134 -7.03 10.68 -14.22
CA ASN A 134 -8.04 11.69 -13.92
C ASN A 134 -8.08 12.14 -12.46
N ALA A 135 -7.38 11.45 -11.56
CA ALA A 135 -7.34 11.84 -10.15
C ALA A 135 -6.11 12.69 -9.89
N TYR A 136 -6.28 13.75 -9.09
CA TYR A 136 -5.18 14.60 -8.66
C TYR A 136 -5.45 15.18 -7.27
N LEU A 137 -4.36 15.49 -6.57
CA LEU A 137 -4.34 16.12 -5.26
C LEU A 137 -3.29 17.23 -5.29
N SER A 138 -3.73 18.48 -5.14
CA SER A 138 -2.81 19.59 -4.97
C SER A 138 -2.31 19.67 -3.53
N MET A 139 -1.09 20.16 -3.34
CA MET A 139 -0.53 20.41 -2.01
C MET A 139 -1.33 21.48 -1.26
N THR A 140 -1.96 22.42 -1.97
CA THR A 140 -2.92 23.38 -1.37
C THR A 140 -4.14 22.67 -0.80
N SER A 141 -4.73 21.72 -1.54
CA SER A 141 -5.86 20.91 -1.09
C SER A 141 -5.46 20.01 0.09
N PHE A 142 -4.27 19.41 0.03
CA PHE A 142 -3.74 18.58 1.11
C PHE A 142 -3.53 19.38 2.41
N ARG A 143 -2.84 20.53 2.33
CA ARG A 143 -2.66 21.46 3.46
C ARG A 143 -4.01 22.00 3.96
N GLY A 144 -4.95 22.24 3.04
CA GLY A 144 -6.32 22.64 3.33
C GLY A 144 -7.07 21.60 4.17
N LEU A 145 -6.92 20.31 3.86
CA LEU A 145 -7.50 19.22 4.63
C LEU A 145 -6.99 19.21 6.08
N ALA A 146 -5.70 19.44 6.30
CA ALA A 146 -5.13 19.51 7.64
C ALA A 146 -5.69 20.70 8.44
N ARG A 147 -5.79 21.88 7.82
CA ARG A 147 -6.40 23.07 8.44
C ARG A 147 -7.87 22.86 8.78
N GLU A 148 -8.62 22.23 7.87
CA GLU A 148 -10.03 21.92 8.10
C GLU A 148 -10.20 20.91 9.25
N ALA A 149 -9.39 19.84 9.26
CA ALA A 149 -9.41 18.86 10.35
C ALA A 149 -9.08 19.50 11.70
N LEU A 150 -8.08 20.41 11.75
CA LEU A 150 -7.76 21.17 12.94
C LEU A 150 -8.92 22.07 13.35
N GLY A 151 -9.51 22.84 12.42
CA GLY A 151 -10.65 23.70 12.69
C GLY A 151 -11.86 22.94 13.22
N GLN A 152 -12.14 21.76 12.66
CA GLN A 152 -13.21 20.88 13.15
C GLN A 152 -12.90 20.34 14.56
N ALA A 153 -11.68 19.86 14.80
CA ALA A 153 -11.27 19.39 16.12
C ALA A 153 -11.38 20.51 17.17
N THR A 154 -10.92 21.73 16.86
CA THR A 154 -11.05 22.89 17.75
C THR A 154 -12.50 23.23 18.04
N LYS A 155 -13.36 23.26 17.01
CA LYS A 155 -14.80 23.54 17.18
C LYS A 155 -15.50 22.49 18.03
N GLN A 156 -15.19 21.21 17.80
CA GLN A 156 -15.73 20.10 18.59
C GLN A 156 -15.25 20.16 20.04
N SER A 157 -13.96 20.45 20.26
CA SER A 157 -13.39 20.63 21.59
C SER A 157 -14.11 21.75 22.34
N ARG A 158 -14.24 22.95 21.75
CA ARG A 158 -14.97 24.07 22.38
C ARG A 158 -16.40 23.70 22.78
N ARG A 159 -17.10 22.99 21.89
CA ARG A 159 -18.46 22.51 22.17
C ARG A 159 -18.50 21.50 23.32
N LEU A 160 -17.63 20.51 23.33
CA LEU A 160 -17.53 19.52 24.42
C LEU A 160 -17.12 20.18 25.73
N MET A 161 -16.36 21.27 25.67
CA MET A 161 -15.99 22.07 26.82
C MET A 161 -17.08 23.09 27.21
N TYR A 162 -18.24 23.14 26.54
CA TYR A 162 -19.30 24.13 26.83
C TYR A 162 -18.81 25.58 26.81
N GLU A 163 -17.94 25.91 25.84
CA GLU A 163 -17.25 27.21 25.75
C GLU A 163 -16.54 27.58 27.06
N TRP A 164 -16.10 26.57 27.82
CA TRP A 164 -15.18 26.73 28.93
C TRP A 164 -13.80 26.96 28.36
N GLU A 165 -13.44 28.24 28.27
CA GLU A 165 -12.07 28.68 28.12
C GLU A 165 -11.37 28.42 29.47
N SER A 166 -10.69 27.28 29.58
CA SER A 166 -9.79 27.05 30.71
C SER A 166 -8.78 28.21 30.76
N LEU A 167 -8.48 28.70 31.96
CA LEU A 167 -7.31 29.53 32.26
C LEU A 167 -6.14 29.09 31.40
N ASP A 168 -5.73 29.92 30.43
CA ASP A 168 -4.71 29.68 29.41
C ASP A 168 -3.51 28.91 30.01
N PRO A 169 -3.52 27.56 29.98
CA PRO A 169 -2.62 26.81 30.80
C PRO A 169 -1.28 26.85 30.10
N ASN A 170 -0.25 27.34 30.79
CA ASN A 170 1.09 27.32 30.24
C ASN A 170 1.52 25.85 30.06
N PHE A 171 1.37 25.32 28.84
CA PHE A 171 1.66 23.92 28.51
C PHE A 171 3.11 23.53 28.84
N ASN A 172 4.04 24.49 28.84
CA ASN A 172 5.44 24.26 29.24
C ASN A 172 5.60 24.00 30.75
N SER A 173 4.58 24.34 31.55
CA SER A 173 4.56 24.15 33.00
C SER A 173 3.76 22.91 33.43
N ILE A 174 3.03 22.28 32.50
CA ILE A 174 2.31 21.04 32.78
C ILE A 174 3.33 19.93 32.99
N ARG A 175 3.22 19.26 34.14
CA ARG A 175 4.01 18.10 34.50
C ARG A 175 3.22 16.84 34.20
N ASP A 176 3.66 16.08 33.20
CA ASP A 176 3.16 14.73 32.94
C ASP A 176 4.33 13.73 33.04
N ARG A 177 4.29 12.86 34.05
CA ARG A 177 5.31 11.83 34.27
C ARG A 177 4.83 10.50 33.74
N LEU A 178 4.95 10.31 32.43
CA LEU A 178 4.60 9.06 31.74
C LEU A 178 5.36 7.83 32.28
N SER A 179 6.53 8.03 32.91
CA SER A 179 7.33 6.97 33.52
C SER A 179 6.87 6.55 34.92
N MET A 180 5.87 7.24 35.50
CA MET A 180 5.44 7.00 36.87
C MET A 180 4.37 5.92 36.93
N ALA A 181 4.78 4.67 37.18
CA ALA A 181 3.90 3.51 37.26
C ALA A 181 3.16 3.35 38.60
N THR A 182 3.11 4.40 39.44
CA THR A 182 2.33 4.35 40.68
C THR A 182 0.84 4.29 40.35
N ALA A 183 0.16 3.29 40.89
CA ALA A 183 -1.29 3.17 40.78
C ALA A 183 -1.96 4.49 41.19
N ASN A 184 -2.91 4.96 40.37
CA ASN A 184 -3.67 6.21 40.52
C ASN A 184 -2.94 7.52 40.20
N TYR A 185 -1.73 7.48 39.62
CA TYR A 185 -1.13 8.70 39.06
C TYR A 185 -1.88 9.14 37.79
N SER A 186 -2.24 10.42 37.74
CA SER A 186 -2.74 11.11 36.55
C SER A 186 -2.17 12.52 36.56
N PHE A 187 -1.80 13.07 35.40
CA PHE A 187 -1.36 14.47 35.33
C PHE A 187 -2.45 15.44 35.84
N VAL A 188 -3.73 15.04 35.80
CA VAL A 188 -4.85 15.85 36.33
C VAL A 188 -4.76 16.01 37.85
N THR A 189 -4.28 14.97 38.55
CA THR A 189 -4.17 14.95 40.02
C THR A 189 -2.82 15.45 40.51
N ASP A 190 -1.88 15.82 39.62
CA ASP A 190 -0.62 16.43 40.02
C ASP A 190 -0.87 17.86 40.53
N SER A 191 -0.53 18.10 41.80
CA SER A 191 -0.66 19.40 42.46
C SER A 191 0.01 20.55 41.72
N THR A 192 1.05 20.28 40.89
CA THR A 192 1.71 21.33 40.10
C THR A 192 0.83 21.83 38.95
N ASN A 193 -0.08 21.00 38.44
CA ASN A 193 -0.87 21.30 37.25
C ASN A 193 -2.15 22.09 37.58
N ARG A 194 -2.60 22.09 38.85
CA ARG A 194 -3.74 22.90 39.34
C ARG A 194 -5.04 22.73 38.55
N ILE A 195 -5.27 21.54 37.99
CA ILE A 195 -6.45 21.20 37.19
C ILE A 195 -7.32 20.10 37.82
N SER A 196 -7.05 19.72 39.08
CA SER A 196 -7.78 18.65 39.77
C SER A 196 -9.28 18.88 39.84
N ASP A 197 -9.69 20.14 39.96
CA ASP A 197 -11.10 20.52 40.17
C ASP A 197 -11.75 21.06 38.89
N ALA A 198 -11.00 21.16 37.79
CA ALA A 198 -11.48 21.67 36.50
C ALA A 198 -12.68 20.89 35.95
N TYR A 199 -12.73 19.58 36.22
CA TYR A 199 -13.87 18.76 35.80
C TYR A 199 -15.17 19.15 36.50
N LEU A 200 -15.11 19.68 37.74
CA LEU A 200 -16.30 20.13 38.47
C LEU A 200 -16.88 21.38 37.82
N GLU A 201 -16.03 22.33 37.44
CA GLU A 201 -16.46 23.55 36.73
C GLU A 201 -17.08 23.21 35.38
N LEU A 202 -16.43 22.32 34.62
CA LEU A 202 -16.95 21.86 33.34
C LEU A 202 -18.28 21.13 33.52
N LEU A 203 -18.39 20.25 34.51
CA LEU A 203 -19.64 19.55 34.81
C LEU A 203 -20.76 20.52 35.20
N MET A 204 -20.45 21.54 36.00
CA MET A 204 -21.43 22.58 36.35
C MET A 204 -21.91 23.33 35.11
N LYS A 205 -21.01 23.71 34.19
CA LYS A 205 -21.38 24.32 32.90
C LYS A 205 -22.20 23.38 32.04
N ALA A 206 -21.81 22.11 31.94
CA ALA A 206 -22.53 21.10 31.19
C ALA A 206 -23.96 20.90 31.71
N CYS A 207 -24.15 20.94 33.03
CA CYS A 207 -25.46 20.82 33.65
C CYS A 207 -26.33 22.07 33.51
N THR A 208 -25.72 23.26 33.37
CA THR A 208 -26.43 24.55 33.35
C THR A 208 -26.50 25.19 31.96
N SER A 209 -25.92 24.56 30.93
CA SER A 209 -25.93 25.09 29.56
C SER A 209 -27.37 25.25 29.05
N PRO A 210 -27.73 26.43 28.50
CA PRO A 210 -29.10 26.71 28.05
C PRO A 210 -29.47 26.00 26.75
N VAL A 211 -28.50 25.55 25.94
CA VAL A 211 -28.74 25.00 24.60
C VAL A 211 -28.58 23.49 24.57
N ASP A 212 -27.52 22.96 25.18
CA ASP A 212 -27.12 21.55 25.14
C ASP A 212 -26.80 20.99 26.53
N GLY A 213 -27.49 21.53 27.54
CA GLY A 213 -27.36 21.09 28.92
C GLY A 213 -27.68 19.61 29.11
N LEU A 214 -26.97 18.97 30.03
CA LEU A 214 -27.11 17.54 30.33
C LEU A 214 -28.27 17.22 31.29
N LEU A 215 -28.87 18.23 31.91
CA LEU A 215 -29.98 18.09 32.84
C LEU A 215 -31.26 18.69 32.28
N LYS A 216 -32.38 18.00 32.52
CA LYS A 216 -33.73 18.48 32.26
C LYS A 216 -34.41 18.86 33.58
N PRO A 217 -35.12 20.01 33.64
CA PRO A 217 -35.93 20.34 34.81
C PRO A 217 -37.14 19.40 34.89
N GLN A 218 -37.37 18.80 36.06
CA GLN A 218 -38.52 17.91 36.32
C GLN A 218 -39.53 18.56 37.29
N GLY A 219 -39.14 19.63 37.98
CA GLY A 219 -39.96 20.40 38.92
C GLY A 219 -39.12 21.43 39.69
N PRO A 220 -39.71 22.21 40.61
CA PRO A 220 -38.95 23.16 41.42
C PRO A 220 -37.90 22.44 42.27
N GLY A 221 -36.62 22.70 41.98
CA GLY A 221 -35.48 22.12 42.68
C GLY A 221 -35.12 20.67 42.30
N GLN A 222 -35.78 20.08 41.29
CA GLN A 222 -35.50 18.72 40.83
C GLN A 222 -35.09 18.71 39.35
N SER A 223 -33.97 18.08 39.07
CA SER A 223 -33.42 17.90 37.72
C SER A 223 -33.03 16.45 37.51
N VAL A 224 -33.27 15.95 36.30
CA VAL A 224 -32.93 14.58 35.89
C VAL A 224 -32.04 14.63 34.66
N TRP A 225 -31.15 13.65 34.54
CA TRP A 225 -30.32 13.47 33.36
C TRP A 225 -31.14 13.38 32.08
N ASP A 226 -30.78 14.20 31.10
CA ASP A 226 -31.24 14.01 29.74
C ASP A 226 -30.40 12.92 29.07
N SER A 227 -30.90 11.69 29.07
CA SER A 227 -30.22 10.56 28.43
C SER A 227 -29.89 10.81 26.96
N LYS A 228 -30.71 11.59 26.24
CA LYS A 228 -30.46 11.93 24.83
C LYS A 228 -29.32 12.92 24.68
N ALA A 229 -29.25 13.95 25.54
CA ALA A 229 -28.16 14.92 25.52
C ALA A 229 -26.84 14.27 25.97
N ALA A 230 -26.88 13.42 27.00
CA ALA A 230 -25.74 12.66 27.46
C ALA A 230 -25.20 11.72 26.36
N GLN A 231 -26.07 10.99 25.65
CA GLN A 231 -25.64 10.16 24.53
C GLN A 231 -25.03 11.00 23.40
N ALA A 232 -25.67 12.12 23.03
CA ALA A 232 -25.15 13.02 22.01
C ALA A 232 -23.78 13.61 22.36
N TYR A 233 -23.54 13.89 23.65
CA TYR A 233 -22.23 14.31 24.16
C TYR A 233 -21.18 13.20 23.98
N LEU A 234 -21.50 11.95 24.33
CA LEU A 234 -20.59 10.81 24.15
C LEU A 234 -20.26 10.56 22.68
N ASP A 235 -21.26 10.63 21.79
CA ASP A 235 -21.06 10.47 20.35
C ASP A 235 -20.19 11.61 19.77
N ALA A 236 -20.40 12.84 20.25
CA ALA A 236 -19.58 13.99 19.89
C ALA A 236 -18.15 13.85 20.41
N HIS A 237 -17.96 13.30 21.61
CA HIS A 237 -16.64 12.99 22.17
C HIS A 237 -15.91 11.94 21.33
N GLU A 238 -16.57 10.85 20.92
CA GLU A 238 -15.96 9.86 20.04
C GLU A 238 -15.58 10.45 18.67
N THR A 239 -16.45 11.29 18.11
CA THR A 239 -16.17 12.02 16.87
C THR A 239 -14.95 12.94 17.02
N HIS A 240 -14.84 13.62 18.16
CA HIS A 240 -13.70 14.47 18.46
C HIS A 240 -12.40 13.69 18.57
N LEU A 241 -12.39 12.51 19.21
CA LEU A 241 -11.22 11.64 19.25
C LEU A 241 -10.77 11.21 17.85
N LYS A 242 -11.70 10.89 16.95
CA LYS A 242 -11.38 10.57 15.54
C LYS A 242 -10.74 11.77 14.82
N SER A 243 -11.28 12.97 15.01
CA SER A 243 -10.70 14.20 14.46
C SER A 243 -9.30 14.48 15.04
N LEU A 244 -9.08 14.27 16.34
CA LEU A 244 -7.75 14.39 16.96
C LEU A 244 -6.75 13.38 16.40
N MET A 245 -7.15 12.12 16.21
CA MET A 245 -6.28 11.12 15.57
C MET A 245 -5.86 11.56 14.16
N LEU A 246 -6.78 12.11 13.36
CA LEU A 246 -6.46 12.65 12.04
C LEU A 246 -5.47 13.81 12.12
N VAL A 247 -5.64 14.72 13.08
CA VAL A 247 -4.71 15.86 13.27
C VAL A 247 -3.33 15.35 13.71
N LEU A 248 -3.25 14.49 14.71
CA LEU A 248 -1.98 14.01 15.28
C LEU A 248 -1.17 13.17 14.28
N THR A 249 -1.82 12.25 13.56
CA THR A 249 -1.16 11.44 12.53
C THR A 249 -0.64 12.28 11.35
N ARG A 250 -1.33 13.37 11.02
CA ARG A 250 -0.91 14.29 9.96
C ARG A 250 0.20 15.24 10.41
N LEU A 251 0.20 15.67 11.67
CA LEU A 251 1.27 16.51 12.23
C LEU A 251 2.58 15.75 12.42
N GLN A 252 2.54 14.49 12.88
CA GLN A 252 3.73 13.63 12.91
C GLN A 252 4.27 13.35 11.52
N GLY A 253 3.38 13.20 10.54
CA GLY A 253 3.76 13.23 9.13
C GLY A 253 4.48 14.53 8.80
N LEU A 254 3.86 15.69 9.01
CA LEU A 254 4.41 17.00 8.65
C LEU A 254 5.78 17.27 9.28
N GLU A 255 6.06 16.88 10.53
CA GLU A 255 7.39 17.00 11.14
C GLU A 255 8.43 16.05 10.52
N ALA A 256 8.02 14.82 10.17
CA ALA A 256 8.86 13.89 9.42
C ALA A 256 9.08 14.37 7.97
N TRP A 257 8.10 15.03 7.36
CA TRP A 257 8.17 15.60 6.01
C TRP A 257 9.02 16.86 5.96
N VAL A 258 8.93 17.76 6.94
CA VAL A 258 9.81 18.94 7.04
C VAL A 258 11.27 18.50 7.28
N SER A 259 11.49 17.50 8.13
CA SER A 259 12.80 16.87 8.29
C SER A 259 13.29 16.21 6.98
N MET A 260 12.40 15.56 6.22
CA MET A 260 12.73 15.02 4.89
C MET A 260 12.94 16.11 3.83
N GLU A 261 12.30 17.27 3.92
CA GLU A 261 12.47 18.39 2.99
C GLU A 261 13.84 19.05 3.19
N GLU A 262 14.31 19.15 4.44
CA GLU A 262 15.67 19.63 4.77
C GLU A 262 16.77 18.59 4.46
N GLU A 263 16.50 17.29 4.58
CA GLU A 263 17.51 16.23 4.33
C GLU A 263 17.50 15.66 2.89
N CYS A 264 16.36 15.64 2.19
CA CYS A 264 16.21 14.94 0.90
C CYS A 264 16.17 15.84 -0.34
N PHE A 265 16.02 17.16 -0.21
CA PHE A 265 16.12 18.06 -1.38
C PHE A 265 17.48 17.98 -2.12
N PRO A 266 18.63 17.75 -1.45
CA PRO A 266 19.90 17.52 -2.15
C PRO A 266 19.97 16.17 -2.87
N LEU A 267 19.11 15.21 -2.54
CA LEU A 267 19.11 13.84 -3.09
C LEU A 267 18.15 13.67 -4.28
N LEU A 268 17.09 14.47 -4.37
CA LEU A 268 16.15 14.46 -5.50
C LEU A 268 16.70 15.18 -6.74
N ASP A 269 17.61 16.16 -6.58
CA ASP A 269 18.33 16.77 -7.70
C ASP A 269 19.31 15.80 -8.38
N THR A 270 19.78 14.79 -7.66
CA THR A 270 20.66 13.73 -8.18
C THR A 270 19.89 12.67 -8.98
N ILE A 271 18.59 12.49 -8.71
CA ILE A 271 17.73 11.51 -9.42
C ILE A 271 17.14 12.10 -10.72
N LYS A 272 17.21 13.43 -10.93
CA LYS A 272 16.78 14.10 -12.17
C LYS A 272 17.90 14.23 -13.24
N ARG A 273 19.10 13.70 -13.01
CA ARG A 273 20.25 13.82 -13.94
C ARG A 273 20.75 12.53 -14.60
N ASP A 274 20.10 11.39 -14.38
CA ASP A 274 20.34 10.13 -15.10
C ASP A 274 19.01 9.55 -15.65
#